data_AF-A0A1I4WL06-F1
#
_entry.id   AF-A0A1I4WL06-F1
#
_cell.length_a   1.000
_cell.length_b   1.000
_cell.length_c   1.000
_cell.angle_alpha   90.00
_cell.angle_beta   90.00
_cell.angle_gamma   90.00
#
_symmetry.space_group_name_H-M   'P 1'
#
loop_
_entity.id
_entity.type
_entity.pdbx_description
1 polymer ?
#
loop_
_entity_poly.entity_id
_entity_poly.type
_entity_poly.pdbx_seq_one_letter_code
_entity_poly.pdbx_strand_id
1 'polypeptide(L)'
;MKNTSLKIILVLFLFSLTVCCSKEKDQDKPKGISIEKYKKEILMNGNIDAYKQLTLYYLNSPFHNETLPYSILMADKYNNGDACHEIFVQIIGLKQAPGTQHYDLSIFNKLNKGEKEYVLFYLKKGAKLKDIGCIVALRELGISDND
;
A
#
# COMPACT_ATOMS: atom_id res chain seq x y z
N MET A 1 -56.71 10.94 19.96
CA MET A 1 -55.77 11.04 18.82
C MET A 1 -54.31 11.17 19.29
N LYS A 2 -53.82 10.21 20.09
CA LYS A 2 -52.44 10.20 20.63
C LYS A 2 -51.77 8.81 20.55
N ASN A 3 -52.54 7.72 20.72
CA ASN A 3 -52.00 6.36 20.68
C ASN A 3 -51.63 5.87 19.27
N THR A 4 -52.30 6.33 18.22
CA THR A 4 -52.04 5.85 16.85
C THR A 4 -50.72 6.42 16.31
N SER A 5 -50.45 7.70 16.57
CA SER A 5 -49.20 8.37 16.16
C SER A 5 -47.98 7.84 16.92
N LEU A 6 -48.13 7.50 18.20
CA LEU A 6 -47.06 6.90 19.01
C LEU A 6 -46.69 5.49 18.51
N LYS A 7 -47.69 4.68 18.12
CA LYS A 7 -47.46 3.35 17.54
C LYS A 7 -46.75 3.42 16.19
N ILE A 8 -47.10 4.40 15.35
CA ILE A 8 -46.44 4.61 14.04
C ILE A 8 -44.98 5.03 14.22
N ILE A 9 -44.69 5.92 15.18
CA ILE A 9 -43.30 6.33 15.49
C ILE A 9 -42.49 5.15 16.04
N LEU A 10 -43.08 4.30 16.89
CA LEU A 10 -42.41 3.13 17.43
C LEU A 10 -42.05 2.10 16.35
N VAL A 11 -42.95 1.91 15.36
CA VAL A 11 -42.73 1.01 14.21
C VAL A 11 -41.63 1.54 13.29
N LEU A 12 -41.57 2.85 13.06
CA LEU A 12 -40.50 3.48 12.27
C LEU A 12 -39.13 3.40 12.97
N PHE A 13 -39.10 3.55 14.30
CA PHE A 13 -37.87 3.42 15.09
C PHE A 13 -37.35 1.96 15.08
N LEU A 14 -38.24 0.97 15.18
CA LEU A 14 -37.90 -0.46 15.06
C LEU A 14 -37.38 -0.82 13.66
N PHE A 15 -37.91 -0.22 12.59
CA PHE A 15 -37.42 -0.43 11.23
C PHE A 15 -35.98 0.10 11.05
N SER A 16 -35.65 1.24 11.66
CA SER A 16 -34.32 1.87 11.57
C SER A 16 -33.21 1.06 12.25
N LEU A 17 -33.53 0.23 13.25
CA LEU A 17 -32.57 -0.63 13.95
C LEU A 17 -32.25 -1.94 13.20
N THR A 18 -32.97 -2.25 12.11
CA THR A 18 -32.75 -3.49 11.33
C THR A 18 -31.84 -3.31 10.11
N VAL A 19 -31.39 -2.08 9.80
CA VAL A 19 -30.56 -1.78 8.63
C VAL A 19 -29.05 -1.77 8.93
N CYS A 20 -28.63 -1.85 10.20
CA CYS A 20 -27.21 -1.93 10.55
C CYS A 20 -26.84 -3.32 11.06
N CYS A 21 -26.83 -4.28 10.14
CA CYS A 21 -26.11 -5.56 10.26
C CYS A 21 -26.01 -6.17 8.86
N SER A 22 -25.42 -5.41 7.93
CA SER A 22 -24.77 -6.03 6.78
C SER A 22 -23.65 -6.88 7.35
N LYS A 23 -23.91 -8.17 7.57
CA LYS A 23 -22.85 -9.15 7.73
C LYS A 23 -21.89 -8.90 6.58
N GLU A 24 -20.64 -8.58 6.89
CA GLU A 24 -19.55 -8.77 5.94
C GLU A 24 -19.76 -10.18 5.41
N LYS A 25 -20.19 -10.26 4.15
CA LYS A 25 -20.05 -11.49 3.41
C LYS A 25 -18.55 -11.72 3.46
N ASP A 26 -18.13 -12.74 4.20
CA ASP A 26 -16.84 -13.39 3.98
C ASP A 26 -16.71 -13.47 2.46
N GLN A 27 -15.89 -12.56 1.91
CA GLN A 27 -15.55 -12.61 0.51
C GLN A 27 -14.81 -13.91 0.40
N ASP A 28 -15.51 -14.88 -0.17
CA ASP A 28 -15.04 -16.14 -0.70
C ASP A 28 -13.57 -15.94 -1.11
N LYS A 29 -12.63 -16.33 -0.22
CA LYS A 29 -11.20 -16.17 -0.49
C LYS A 29 -10.99 -16.89 -1.81
N PRO A 30 -10.65 -16.15 -2.90
CA PRO A 30 -10.61 -16.76 -4.21
C PRO A 30 -9.67 -17.95 -4.12
N LYS A 31 -10.15 -19.15 -4.52
CA LYS A 31 -9.36 -20.40 -4.56
C LYS A 31 -7.92 -20.06 -4.95
N GLY A 32 -7.04 -20.16 -3.95
CA GLY A 32 -5.82 -19.38 -3.87
C GLY A 32 -4.98 -19.43 -5.14
N ILE A 33 -4.87 -18.28 -5.82
CA ILE A 33 -3.68 -18.04 -6.59
C ILE A 33 -2.52 -18.10 -5.59
N SER A 34 -1.63 -19.08 -5.74
CA SER A 34 -0.48 -19.17 -4.86
C SER A 34 0.38 -17.92 -5.04
N ILE A 35 0.91 -17.39 -3.94
CA ILE A 35 1.86 -16.27 -3.94
C ILE A 35 3.02 -16.56 -4.91
N GLU A 36 3.41 -17.83 -5.01
CA GLU A 36 4.42 -18.33 -5.96
C GLU A 36 4.06 -18.06 -7.43
N LYS A 37 2.78 -18.10 -7.80
CA LYS A 37 2.35 -17.69 -9.15
C LYS A 37 2.62 -16.20 -9.37
N TYR A 38 2.29 -15.34 -8.42
CA TYR A 38 2.57 -13.91 -8.54
C TYR A 38 4.06 -13.63 -8.65
N LYS A 39 4.86 -14.22 -7.75
CA LYS A 39 6.33 -14.13 -7.80
C LYS A 39 6.86 -14.54 -9.17
N LYS A 40 6.41 -15.68 -9.71
CA LYS A 40 6.84 -16.17 -11.03
C LYS A 40 6.48 -15.20 -12.17
N GLU A 41 5.26 -14.67 -12.18
CA GLU A 41 4.81 -13.72 -13.21
C GLU A 41 5.59 -12.40 -13.17
N ILE A 42 5.97 -11.92 -11.99
CA ILE A 42 6.83 -10.74 -11.83
C ILE A 42 8.23 -11.04 -12.40
N LEU A 43 8.82 -12.16 -11.99
CA LEU A 43 10.18 -12.55 -12.40
C LEU A 43 10.29 -12.69 -13.92
N MET A 44 9.35 -13.39 -14.54
CA MET A 44 9.38 -13.70 -15.96
C MET A 44 8.94 -12.53 -16.83
N ASN A 45 7.85 -11.86 -16.45
CA ASN A 45 7.10 -10.99 -17.35
C ASN A 45 6.97 -9.54 -16.86
N GLY A 46 7.38 -9.23 -15.63
CA GLY A 46 7.17 -7.90 -15.06
C GLY A 46 5.69 -7.56 -14.91
N ASN A 47 4.87 -8.57 -14.60
CA ASN A 47 3.42 -8.41 -14.55
C ASN A 47 3.00 -7.46 -13.41
N ILE A 48 2.47 -6.29 -13.77
CA ILE A 48 2.10 -5.23 -12.84
C ILE A 48 0.96 -5.67 -11.91
N ASP A 49 -0.02 -6.41 -12.41
CA ASP A 49 -1.14 -6.89 -11.58
C ASP A 49 -0.66 -7.91 -10.56
N ALA A 50 0.20 -8.85 -10.97
CA ALA A 50 0.83 -9.79 -10.06
C ALA A 50 1.67 -9.08 -8.99
N TYR A 51 2.41 -8.03 -9.38
CA TYR A 51 3.15 -7.19 -8.45
C TYR A 51 2.22 -6.52 -7.42
N LYS A 52 1.12 -5.89 -7.86
CA LYS A 52 0.13 -5.27 -6.98
C LYS A 52 -0.49 -6.29 -6.01
N GLN A 53 -0.84 -7.47 -6.50
CA GLN A 53 -1.38 -8.54 -5.65
C GLN A 53 -0.35 -9.04 -4.61
N LEU A 54 0.93 -9.12 -5.00
CA LEU A 54 2.02 -9.47 -4.08
C LEU A 54 2.19 -8.39 -2.99
N THR A 55 2.18 -7.11 -3.37
CA THR A 55 2.29 -5.99 -2.41
C THR A 55 1.10 -5.99 -1.44
N LEU A 56 -0.13 -6.17 -1.93
CA LEU A 56 -1.33 -6.26 -1.09
C LEU A 56 -1.28 -7.45 -0.12
N TYR A 57 -0.76 -8.60 -0.58
CA TYR A 57 -0.61 -9.78 0.27
C TYR A 57 0.32 -9.50 1.47
N TYR A 58 1.41 -8.77 1.23
CA TYR A 58 2.41 -8.48 2.26
C TYR A 58 2.13 -7.21 3.08
N LEU A 59 1.21 -6.34 2.65
CA LEU A 59 0.92 -5.04 3.28
C LEU A 59 0.65 -5.12 4.79
N ASN A 60 -0.11 -6.13 5.23
CA ASN A 60 -0.44 -6.35 6.65
C ASN A 60 0.35 -7.51 7.28
N SER A 61 1.41 -7.96 6.60
CA SER A 61 2.25 -9.05 7.06
C SER A 61 3.41 -8.53 7.91
N PRO A 62 3.85 -9.25 8.96
CA PRO A 62 5.13 -8.96 9.60
C PRO A 62 6.31 -9.09 8.62
N PHE A 63 6.10 -9.73 7.47
CA PHE A 63 7.05 -9.90 6.38
C PHE A 63 6.81 -8.92 5.22
N HIS A 64 6.33 -7.70 5.49
CA HIS A 64 6.02 -6.70 4.46
C HIS A 64 7.20 -6.42 3.50
N ASN A 65 8.42 -6.52 4.03
CA ASN A 65 9.69 -6.36 3.32
C ASN A 65 10.06 -7.47 2.33
N GLU A 66 9.33 -8.59 2.30
CA GLU A 66 9.51 -9.66 1.28
C GLU A 66 9.23 -9.19 -0.15
N THR A 67 8.52 -8.05 -0.30
CA THR A 67 8.27 -7.43 -1.60
C THR A 67 9.50 -6.71 -2.16
N LEU A 68 10.48 -6.32 -1.33
CA LEU A 68 11.58 -5.45 -1.71
C LEU A 68 12.39 -5.96 -2.92
N PRO A 69 12.79 -7.25 -3.01
CA PRO A 69 13.50 -7.76 -4.18
C PRO A 69 12.67 -7.65 -5.48
N TYR A 70 11.35 -7.83 -5.39
CA TYR A 70 10.44 -7.70 -6.51
C TYR A 70 10.26 -6.23 -6.91
N SER A 71 10.19 -5.32 -5.93
CA SER A 71 10.12 -3.88 -6.19
C SER A 71 11.39 -3.39 -6.90
N ILE A 72 12.57 -3.82 -6.48
CA ILE A 72 13.84 -3.51 -7.17
C ILE A 72 13.82 -4.03 -8.60
N LEU A 73 13.42 -5.28 -8.82
CA LEU A 73 13.31 -5.85 -10.16
C LEU A 73 12.33 -5.06 -11.04
N MET A 74 11.16 -4.72 -10.49
CA MET A 74 10.11 -3.97 -11.20
C MET A 74 10.57 -2.55 -11.55
N ALA A 75 11.25 -1.87 -10.64
CA ALA A 75 11.83 -0.56 -10.90
C ALA A 75 12.93 -0.64 -11.96
N ASP A 76 13.88 -1.58 -11.85
CA ASP A 76 15.07 -1.63 -12.69
C ASP A 76 14.86 -2.25 -14.07
N LYS A 77 14.21 -3.40 -14.13
CA LYS A 77 14.03 -4.12 -15.39
C LYS A 77 12.82 -3.62 -16.17
N TYR A 78 11.76 -3.23 -15.47
CA TYR A 78 10.45 -2.94 -16.07
C TYR A 78 10.03 -1.46 -15.98
N ASN A 79 10.90 -0.58 -15.44
CA ASN A 79 10.63 0.86 -15.28
C ASN A 79 9.27 1.16 -14.62
N ASN A 80 8.94 0.40 -13.57
CA ASN A 80 7.70 0.59 -12.84
C ASN A 80 7.84 1.70 -11.79
N GLY A 81 7.02 2.75 -11.92
CA GLY A 81 6.99 3.91 -11.01
C GLY A 81 6.54 3.56 -9.60
N ASP A 82 5.41 2.86 -9.47
CA ASP A 82 4.88 2.38 -8.17
C ASP A 82 5.96 1.64 -7.37
N ALA A 83 6.74 0.78 -8.05
CA ALA A 83 7.81 0.01 -7.44
C ALA A 83 8.98 0.86 -6.95
N CYS A 84 9.26 2.00 -7.59
CA CYS A 84 10.25 2.96 -7.12
C CYS A 84 9.81 3.57 -5.77
N HIS A 85 8.54 3.92 -5.64
CA HIS A 85 7.99 4.41 -4.38
C HIS A 85 7.96 3.32 -3.31
N GLU A 86 7.60 2.09 -3.68
CA GLU A 86 7.57 0.95 -2.75
C GLU A 86 8.95 0.67 -2.14
N ILE A 87 10.04 0.79 -2.89
CA ILE A 87 11.41 0.64 -2.34
C ILE A 87 11.65 1.64 -1.20
N PHE A 88 11.25 2.90 -1.39
CA PHE A 88 11.36 3.91 -0.33
C PHE A 88 10.54 3.52 0.91
N VAL A 89 9.27 3.15 0.73
CA VAL A 89 8.38 2.72 1.82
C VAL A 89 8.99 1.55 2.59
N GLN A 90 9.50 0.54 1.88
CA GLN A 90 10.07 -0.67 2.49
C GLN A 90 11.36 -0.38 3.26
N ILE A 91 12.26 0.46 2.73
CA ILE A 91 13.50 0.84 3.45
C ILE A 91 13.19 1.66 4.70
N ILE A 92 12.20 2.56 4.64
CA ILE A 92 11.74 3.30 5.83
C ILE A 92 11.11 2.33 6.84
N GLY A 93 10.25 1.43 6.39
CA GLY A 93 9.58 0.42 7.23
C GLY A 93 10.55 -0.49 7.98
N LEU A 94 11.67 -0.89 7.36
CA LEU A 94 12.73 -1.68 8.01
C LEU A 94 13.37 -0.98 9.22
N LYS A 95 13.30 0.35 9.30
CA LYS A 95 13.84 1.14 10.41
C LYS A 95 12.78 1.54 11.43
N GLN A 96 11.51 1.24 11.14
CA GLN A 96 10.39 1.55 12.02
C GLN A 96 10.14 0.42 13.02
N ALA A 97 9.50 0.74 14.14
CA ALA A 97 9.06 -0.28 15.08
C ALA A 97 8.04 -1.22 14.40
N PRO A 98 8.11 -2.54 14.65
CA PRO A 98 7.15 -3.51 14.12
C PRO A 98 5.70 -3.13 14.43
N GLY A 99 4.79 -3.39 13.49
CA GLY A 99 3.34 -3.19 13.69
C GLY A 99 2.83 -1.77 13.40
N THR A 100 3.66 -0.90 12.82
CA THR A 100 3.24 0.41 12.34
C THR A 100 2.84 0.32 10.85
N GLN A 101 1.64 0.80 10.52
CA GLN A 101 1.09 0.71 9.15
C GLN A 101 1.44 1.89 8.26
N HIS A 102 1.86 3.01 8.84
CA HIS A 102 2.23 4.23 8.12
C HIS A 102 3.72 4.47 8.29
N TYR A 103 4.40 4.67 7.17
CA TYR A 103 5.80 5.04 7.20
C TYR A 103 5.94 6.45 7.77
N ASP A 104 6.84 6.61 8.73
CA ASP A 104 7.16 7.91 9.30
C ASP A 104 8.32 8.53 8.51
N LEU A 105 8.06 9.61 7.77
CA LEU A 105 9.07 10.36 7.01
C LEU A 105 10.23 10.84 7.88
N SER A 106 10.03 11.06 9.18
CA SER A 106 11.11 11.45 10.09
C SER A 106 12.24 10.40 10.15
N ILE A 107 11.94 9.14 9.82
CA ILE A 107 12.90 8.04 9.73
C ILE A 107 13.90 8.27 8.60
N PHE A 108 13.53 8.97 7.54
CA PHE A 108 14.47 9.33 6.47
C PHE A 108 15.72 10.02 7.04
N ASN A 109 15.55 10.89 8.04
CA ASN A 109 16.66 11.59 8.68
C ASN A 109 17.61 10.64 9.44
N LYS A 110 17.10 9.49 9.90
CA LYS A 110 17.85 8.45 10.62
C LYS A 110 18.60 7.49 9.70
N LEU A 111 18.32 7.51 8.40
CA LEU A 111 19.05 6.73 7.41
C LEU A 111 20.51 7.20 7.32
N ASN A 112 21.43 6.27 7.12
CA ASN A 112 22.82 6.59 6.82
C ASN A 112 22.95 7.19 5.40
N LYS A 113 24.14 7.72 5.07
CA LYS A 113 24.37 8.39 3.78
C LYS A 113 24.04 7.49 2.57
N GLY A 114 24.50 6.25 2.58
CA GLY A 114 24.27 5.31 1.48
C GLY A 114 22.80 4.91 1.34
N GLU A 115 22.11 4.70 2.47
CA GLU A 115 20.67 4.44 2.48
C GLU A 115 19.87 5.62 1.91
N LYS A 116 20.23 6.86 2.29
CA LYS A 116 19.61 8.08 1.72
C LYS A 116 19.83 8.18 0.23
N GLU A 117 21.07 8.01 -0.23
CA GLU A 117 21.41 8.05 -1.66
C GLU A 117 20.63 6.97 -2.43
N TYR A 118 20.52 5.77 -1.87
CA TYR A 118 19.81 4.66 -2.49
C TYR A 118 18.30 4.93 -2.63
N VAL A 119 17.62 5.38 -1.57
CA VAL A 119 16.18 5.66 -1.67
C VAL A 119 15.88 6.90 -2.51
N LEU A 120 16.73 7.94 -2.45
CA LEU A 120 16.58 9.13 -3.29
C LEU A 120 16.78 8.81 -4.77
N PHE A 121 17.69 7.90 -5.12
CA PHE A 121 17.85 7.42 -6.48
C PHE A 121 16.53 6.87 -7.04
N TYR A 122 15.85 5.99 -6.29
CA TYR A 122 14.57 5.44 -6.73
C TYR A 122 13.45 6.46 -6.72
N LEU A 123 13.36 7.33 -5.71
CA LEU A 123 12.35 8.41 -5.70
C LEU A 123 12.50 9.33 -6.92
N LYS A 124 13.73 9.76 -7.26
CA LYS A 124 13.98 10.57 -8.46
C LYS A 124 13.65 9.81 -9.75
N LYS A 125 13.98 8.52 -9.82
CA LYS A 125 13.62 7.65 -10.95
C LYS A 125 12.11 7.54 -11.12
N GLY A 126 11.36 7.28 -10.06
CA GLY A 126 9.89 7.21 -10.09
C GLY A 126 9.25 8.55 -10.44
N ALA A 127 9.79 9.67 -9.95
CA ALA A 127 9.32 11.00 -10.33
C ALA A 127 9.48 11.27 -11.83
N LYS A 128 10.60 10.87 -12.44
CA LYS A 128 10.81 10.92 -13.91
C LYS A 128 9.80 10.06 -14.67
N LEU A 129 9.31 8.99 -14.07
CA LEU A 129 8.22 8.13 -14.57
C LEU A 129 6.82 8.68 -14.27
N LYS A 130 6.73 9.88 -13.66
CA LYS A 130 5.49 10.56 -13.23
C LYS A 130 4.73 9.81 -12.14
N ASP A 131 5.44 9.02 -11.33
CA ASP A 131 4.85 8.39 -10.15
C ASP A 131 4.52 9.45 -9.08
N ILE A 132 3.24 9.51 -8.70
CA ILE A 132 2.74 10.52 -7.77
C ILE A 132 3.32 10.29 -6.37
N GLY A 133 3.46 9.03 -5.93
CA GLY A 133 4.03 8.70 -4.62
C GLY A 133 5.45 9.21 -4.49
N CYS A 134 6.28 8.98 -5.51
CA CYS A 134 7.63 9.49 -5.57
C CYS A 134 7.71 11.02 -5.57
N ILE A 135 6.89 11.70 -6.38
CA ILE A 135 6.88 13.17 -6.45
C ILE A 135 6.46 13.77 -5.11
N VAL A 136 5.44 13.21 -4.46
CA VAL A 136 4.97 13.65 -3.14
C VAL A 136 6.05 13.44 -2.09
N ALA A 137 6.65 12.24 -2.03
CA ALA A 137 7.71 11.95 -1.08
C ALA A 137 8.92 12.88 -1.24
N LEU A 138 9.37 13.16 -2.47
CA LEU A 138 10.45 14.12 -2.71
C LEU A 138 10.09 15.53 -2.21
N ARG A 139 8.87 15.99 -2.49
CA ARG A 139 8.38 17.30 -2.04
C ARG A 139 8.36 17.39 -0.51
N GLU A 140 7.86 16.35 0.17
CA GLU A 140 7.80 16.31 1.63
C GLU A 140 9.19 16.26 2.26
N LEU A 141 10.18 15.69 1.56
CA LEU A 141 11.60 15.74 1.93
C LEU A 141 12.28 17.08 1.60
N GLY A 142 11.60 18.00 0.93
CA GLY A 142 12.16 19.29 0.48
C GLY A 142 13.16 19.16 -0.67
N ILE A 143 13.06 18.11 -1.47
CA ILE A 143 13.97 17.79 -2.58
C ILE A 143 13.26 18.02 -3.92
N SER A 144 13.93 18.70 -4.84
CA SER A 144 13.44 18.90 -6.21
C SER A 144 13.52 17.61 -7.02
N ASP A 145 12.49 17.36 -7.83
CA ASP A 145 12.41 16.28 -8.81
C ASP A 145 13.04 16.64 -10.17
N ASN A 146 13.50 17.89 -10.34
CA ASN A 146 14.01 18.42 -11.62
C ASN A 146 15.51 18.19 -11.89
N ASP A 147 16.17 17.28 -11.16
CA ASP A 147 17.60 16.95 -11.33
C ASP A 147 17.84 15.76 -12.27
#